data_AF-A0A8I2C9G6-F1
#
_entry.id   AF-A0A8I2C9G6-F1
#
_cell.length_a   1.000
_cell.length_b   1.000
_cell.length_c   1.000
_cell.angle_alpha   90.00
_cell.angle_beta   90.00
_cell.angle_gamma   90.00
#
_symmetry.space_group_name_H-M   'P 1'
#
loop_
_entity.id
_entity.type
_entity.pdbx_description
1 polymer ?
#
loop_
_entity_poly.entity_id
_entity_poly.type
_entity_poly.pdbx_seq_one_letter_code
_entity_poly.pdbx_strand_id
1 'polypeptide(L)'
;MHRDGRAWPKRARCLVVVALCILLTCCAARQAIEKEAGPVAEPTTETATAPTEPAPAATTIPEATPVPTAATVNLSGALAECRSAFPDQIAQAVARASCVIKATDLVRPLLPFPELLDRENALRKALAEQVQTRTMSLLERNIQIQKLHSQLVEEERSRLSAAPADASKPPLAVTQWRQSNGESCGRLGGDSGTCY
;
A
#
# COMPACT_ATOMS: atom_id res chain seq x y z
N MET A 1 33.23 -7.03 -52.99
CA MET A 1 32.21 -6.07 -52.50
C MET A 1 30.91 -6.85 -52.25
N HIS A 2 30.43 -6.80 -51.01
CA HIS A 2 29.31 -7.58 -50.49
C HIS A 2 27.97 -7.26 -51.14
N ARG A 3 27.16 -8.31 -51.39
CA ARG A 3 25.70 -8.26 -51.18
C ARG A 3 25.07 -9.67 -51.21
N ASP A 4 25.17 -10.39 -50.10
CA ASP A 4 24.30 -11.55 -49.85
C ASP A 4 23.03 -11.07 -49.13
N GLY A 5 21.94 -10.95 -49.87
CA GLY A 5 20.60 -10.72 -49.35
C GLY A 5 20.05 -11.97 -48.68
N ARG A 6 20.38 -12.19 -47.40
CA ARG A 6 19.72 -13.24 -46.61
C ARG A 6 18.33 -12.76 -46.18
N ALA A 7 17.29 -13.37 -46.73
CA ALA A 7 15.94 -13.26 -46.20
C ALA A 7 15.87 -13.95 -44.84
N TRP A 8 15.79 -13.16 -43.76
CA TRP A 8 15.71 -13.70 -42.41
C TRP A 8 14.37 -14.41 -42.16
N PRO A 9 14.36 -15.57 -41.48
CA PRO A 9 13.12 -16.23 -41.09
C PRO A 9 12.30 -15.31 -40.18
N LYS A 10 10.98 -15.27 -40.39
CA LYS A 10 10.04 -14.37 -39.67
C LYS A 10 10.22 -14.40 -38.15
N ARG A 11 10.56 -15.57 -37.58
CA ARG A 11 10.83 -15.76 -36.15
C ARG A 11 12.05 -14.96 -35.67
N ALA A 12 13.11 -14.89 -36.46
CA ALA A 12 14.31 -14.11 -36.12
C ALA A 12 14.04 -12.60 -36.18
N ARG A 13 13.18 -12.14 -37.11
CA ARG A 13 12.73 -10.74 -37.15
C ARG A 13 11.90 -10.37 -35.92
N CYS A 14 10.98 -11.24 -35.49
CA CYS A 14 10.21 -11.00 -34.27
C CYS A 14 11.09 -10.93 -33.01
N LEU A 15 12.08 -11.81 -32.89
CA LEU A 15 13.00 -11.78 -31.73
C LEU A 15 13.85 -10.52 -31.68
N VAL A 16 14.31 -10.02 -32.82
CA VAL A 16 15.05 -8.74 -32.89
C VAL A 16 14.14 -7.56 -32.53
N VAL A 17 12.90 -7.54 -33.01
CA VAL A 17 11.93 -6.48 -32.66
C VAL A 17 11.61 -6.49 -31.16
N VAL A 18 11.39 -7.68 -30.58
CA VAL A 18 11.13 -7.80 -29.13
C VAL A 18 12.35 -7.37 -28.32
N ALA A 19 13.55 -7.77 -28.70
CA ALA A 19 14.79 -7.34 -28.03
C ALA A 19 15.00 -5.82 -28.14
N LEU A 20 14.71 -5.22 -29.30
CA LEU A 20 14.80 -3.77 -29.49
C LEU A 20 13.75 -3.02 -28.66
N CYS A 21 12.51 -3.53 -28.57
CA CYS A 21 11.47 -2.95 -27.72
C CYS A 21 11.85 -2.98 -26.24
N ILE A 22 12.44 -4.08 -25.76
CA ILE A 22 12.92 -4.22 -24.37
C ILE A 22 14.08 -3.25 -24.10
N LEU A 23 15.00 -3.08 -25.04
CA LEU A 23 16.11 -2.13 -24.90
C LEU A 23 15.62 -0.67 -24.91
N LEU A 24 14.63 -0.34 -25.73
CA LEU A 24 14.04 1.00 -25.80
C LEU A 24 13.27 1.37 -24.52
N THR A 25 12.52 0.43 -23.93
CA THR A 25 11.83 0.67 -22.64
C THR A 25 12.81 0.82 -21.48
N CYS A 26 13.91 0.06 -21.46
CA CYS A 26 14.97 0.22 -20.47
C CYS A 26 15.71 1.56 -20.58
N CYS A 27 15.88 2.11 -21.79
CA CYS A 27 16.53 3.41 -21.97
C CYS A 27 15.63 4.59 -21.55
N ALA A 28 14.31 4.48 -21.74
CA ALA A 28 13.36 5.49 -21.27
C ALA A 28 13.31 5.58 -19.73
N ALA A 29 13.45 4.45 -19.03
CA ALA A 29 13.50 4.43 -17.56
C ALA A 29 14.77 5.07 -16.99
N ARG A 30 15.89 5.03 -17.72
CA ARG A 30 17.17 5.60 -17.27
C ARG A 30 17.25 7.12 -17.41
N GLN A 31 16.66 7.68 -18.47
CA GLN A 31 16.65 9.14 -18.68
C GLN A 31 15.75 9.91 -17.71
N ALA A 32 14.81 9.24 -17.03
CA ALA A 32 13.99 9.84 -15.99
C ALA A 32 14.74 10.01 -14.65
N ILE A 33 15.80 9.22 -14.41
CA ILE A 33 16.58 9.25 -13.17
C ILE A 33 17.67 10.33 -13.22
N GLU A 34 18.19 10.65 -14.40
CA GLU A 34 19.29 11.63 -14.57
C GLU A 34 18.81 13.10 -14.62
N LYS A 35 17.50 13.36 -14.72
CA LYS A 35 16.95 14.73 -14.78
C LYS A 35 16.69 15.39 -13.41
N GLU A 36 16.85 14.67 -12.31
CA GLU A 36 16.61 15.14 -10.94
C GLU A 36 17.91 15.27 -10.13
N ALA A 37 19.02 15.63 -10.78
CA ALA A 37 20.25 16.03 -10.09
C ALA A 37 20.47 17.55 -10.24
N GLY A 38 19.62 18.31 -9.57
CA GLY A 38 19.83 19.74 -9.30
C GLY A 38 20.84 19.94 -8.16
N PRO A 39 21.53 21.09 -8.09
CA PRO A 39 22.82 21.20 -7.42
C PRO A 39 22.73 21.32 -5.90
N VAL A 40 23.71 20.68 -5.25
CA VAL A 40 24.09 20.80 -3.85
C VAL A 40 24.24 22.28 -3.46
N ALA A 41 23.53 22.69 -2.41
CA ALA A 41 23.69 24.00 -1.79
C ALA A 41 24.08 23.84 -0.32
N GLU A 42 25.35 24.11 -0.03
CA GLU A 42 25.86 24.70 1.21
C GLU A 42 27.14 25.49 0.82
N PRO A 43 27.63 26.49 1.58
CA PRO A 43 27.24 26.92 2.92
C PRO A 43 26.96 28.44 3.02
N THR A 44 26.37 28.90 4.13
CA THR A 44 26.59 30.29 4.56
C THR A 44 26.82 30.30 6.06
N THR A 45 28.05 30.68 6.38
CA THR A 45 28.58 31.00 7.70
C THR A 45 27.93 32.29 8.17
N GLU A 46 27.33 32.30 9.36
CA GLU A 46 27.22 33.56 10.10
C GLU A 46 27.40 33.33 11.60
N THR A 47 28.11 34.30 12.16
CA THR A 47 28.88 34.31 13.39
C THR A 47 28.01 34.35 14.65
N ALA A 48 28.55 33.75 15.71
CA ALA A 48 28.01 33.71 17.05
C ALA A 48 27.75 35.09 17.68
N THR A 49 26.67 35.21 18.46
CA THR A 49 26.64 36.01 19.68
C THR A 49 25.66 35.38 20.68
N ALA A 50 26.15 35.10 21.88
CA ALA A 50 25.37 34.84 23.09
C ALA A 50 25.85 35.87 24.16
N PRO A 51 25.26 36.01 25.36
CA PRO A 51 24.10 35.31 25.93
C PRO A 51 23.07 36.25 26.62
N THR A 52 21.84 35.78 26.90
CA THR A 52 21.05 36.24 28.06
C THR A 52 20.06 35.13 28.47
N GLU A 53 20.07 34.77 29.76
CA GLU A 53 19.25 33.77 30.47
C GLU A 53 18.15 34.49 31.31
N PRO A 54 17.18 33.82 32.00
CA PRO A 54 15.98 33.11 31.51
C PRO A 54 14.62 33.65 32.06
N ALA A 55 13.53 33.00 31.59
CA ALA A 55 12.21 32.77 32.25
C ALA A 55 11.03 33.75 31.98
N PRO A 56 9.74 33.33 32.13
CA PRO A 56 9.22 32.03 32.57
C PRO A 56 8.22 31.33 31.61
N ALA A 57 7.89 30.10 31.97
CA ALA A 57 7.06 29.13 31.26
C ALA A 57 5.66 29.64 30.85
N ALA A 58 5.31 29.43 29.58
CA ALA A 58 3.94 29.37 29.14
C ALA A 58 3.50 27.90 29.11
N THR A 59 2.55 27.56 29.97
CA THR A 59 1.82 26.29 29.95
C THR A 59 1.08 26.16 28.62
N THR A 60 1.65 25.41 27.68
CA THR A 60 0.93 24.97 26.48
C THR A 60 -0.03 23.86 26.91
N ILE A 61 -1.32 24.19 26.90
CA ILE A 61 -2.42 23.22 26.94
C ILE A 61 -2.16 22.21 25.80
N PRO A 62 -2.21 20.89 26.04
CA PRO A 62 -2.10 19.94 24.95
C PRO A 62 -3.28 20.16 24.00
N GLU A 63 -2.97 20.65 22.80
CA GLU A 63 -3.86 20.73 21.67
C GLU A 63 -4.44 19.33 21.45
N ALA A 64 -5.75 19.20 21.71
CA ALA A 64 -6.46 17.96 21.46
C ALA A 64 -6.39 17.70 19.95
N THR A 65 -5.58 16.70 19.58
CA THR A 65 -5.50 16.24 18.20
C THR A 65 -6.91 15.99 17.68
N PRO A 66 -7.39 16.71 16.66
CA PRO A 66 -8.74 16.53 16.17
C PRO A 66 -8.89 15.09 15.68
N VAL A 67 -9.87 14.37 16.24
CA VAL A 67 -10.24 13.04 15.79
C VAL A 67 -10.63 13.17 14.31
N PRO A 68 -10.01 12.41 13.38
CA PRO A 68 -10.30 12.53 11.96
C PRO A 68 -11.80 12.33 11.74
N THR A 69 -12.45 13.31 11.12
CA THR A 69 -13.86 13.19 10.76
C THR A 69 -13.98 12.08 9.70
N ALA A 70 -15.00 11.22 9.79
CA ALA A 70 -15.18 10.05 8.91
C ALA A 70 -15.03 10.32 7.40
N ALA A 71 -15.26 11.56 6.96
CA ALA A 71 -15.13 12.01 5.58
C ALA A 71 -13.68 12.16 5.07
N THR A 72 -12.66 12.21 5.94
CA THR A 72 -11.27 12.51 5.55
C THR A 72 -10.34 11.29 5.56
N VAL A 73 -10.82 10.10 5.95
CA VAL A 73 -9.99 8.90 5.99
C VAL A 73 -9.74 8.37 4.57
N ASN A 74 -8.52 8.55 4.05
CA ASN A 74 -8.07 7.98 2.79
C ASN A 74 -7.31 6.67 3.03
N LEU A 75 -8.05 5.56 3.13
CA LEU A 75 -7.47 4.25 3.39
C LEU A 75 -6.50 3.83 2.27
N SER A 76 -6.86 4.06 1.00
CA SER A 76 -6.01 3.70 -0.14
C SER A 76 -4.65 4.39 -0.12
N GLY A 77 -4.59 5.65 0.35
CA GLY A 77 -3.34 6.39 0.54
C GLY A 77 -2.46 5.76 1.62
N ALA A 78 -3.02 5.53 2.81
CA ALA A 78 -2.30 4.90 3.92
C ALA A 78 -1.77 3.50 3.57
N LEU A 79 -2.53 2.71 2.80
CA LEU A 79 -2.09 1.41 2.31
C LEU A 79 -0.97 1.52 1.26
N ALA A 80 -0.98 2.56 0.43
CA ALA A 80 0.10 2.82 -0.51
C ALA A 80 1.42 3.15 0.21
N GLU A 81 1.35 3.96 1.27
CA GLU A 81 2.51 4.24 2.13
C GLU A 81 3.08 2.97 2.74
N CYS A 82 2.24 2.06 3.24
CA CYS A 82 2.69 0.77 3.76
C CYS A 82 3.41 -0.08 2.71
N ARG A 83 2.93 -0.10 1.47
CA ARG A 83 3.60 -0.84 0.37
C ARG A 83 4.96 -0.23 0.05
N SER A 84 5.02 1.09 -0.05
CA SER A 84 6.26 1.81 -0.35
C SER A 84 7.30 1.68 0.76
N ALA A 85 6.87 1.69 2.03
CA ALA A 85 7.76 1.53 3.18
C ALA A 85 8.29 0.10 3.34
N PHE A 86 7.53 -0.91 2.91
CA PHE A 86 7.85 -2.32 3.07
C PHE A 86 7.70 -3.11 1.75
N PRO A 87 8.59 -2.89 0.76
CA PRO A 87 8.45 -3.47 -0.58
C PRO A 87 8.72 -4.98 -0.63
N ASP A 88 9.47 -5.56 0.33
CA ASP A 88 9.70 -7.00 0.37
C ASP A 88 8.58 -7.72 1.13
N GLN A 89 7.63 -8.27 0.39
CA GLN A 89 6.46 -8.96 0.94
C GLN A 89 6.76 -10.24 1.73
N ILE A 90 7.98 -10.78 1.65
CA ILE A 90 8.38 -11.97 2.39
C ILE A 90 9.28 -11.56 3.56
N ALA A 91 10.40 -10.90 3.29
CA ALA A 91 11.36 -10.55 4.34
C ALA A 91 10.80 -9.53 5.33
N GLN A 92 9.85 -8.69 4.91
CA GLN A 92 9.23 -7.64 5.73
C GLN A 92 7.75 -7.92 6.03
N ALA A 93 7.27 -9.16 5.85
CA ALA A 93 5.84 -9.48 5.93
C ALA A 93 5.19 -9.00 7.24
N VAL A 94 5.82 -9.22 8.41
CA VAL A 94 5.30 -8.80 9.72
C VAL A 94 5.24 -7.28 9.86
N ALA A 95 6.29 -6.57 9.42
CA ALA A 95 6.34 -5.12 9.47
C ALA A 95 5.28 -4.49 8.54
N ARG A 96 5.17 -5.02 7.31
CA ARG A 96 4.15 -4.61 6.34
C ARG A 96 2.74 -4.86 6.87
N ALA A 97 2.47 -6.04 7.43
CA ALA A 97 1.18 -6.38 8.03
C ALA A 97 0.83 -5.45 9.20
N SER A 98 1.80 -5.14 10.06
CA SER A 98 1.61 -4.21 11.17
C SER A 98 1.27 -2.80 10.69
N CYS A 99 1.90 -2.34 9.60
CA CYS A 99 1.54 -1.07 8.96
C CYS A 99 0.11 -1.08 8.42
N VAL A 100 -0.26 -2.14 7.68
CA VAL A 100 -1.61 -2.30 7.11
C VAL A 100 -2.67 -2.33 8.22
N ILE A 101 -2.43 -3.02 9.33
CA ILE A 101 -3.35 -3.05 10.48
C ILE A 101 -3.56 -1.64 11.05
N LYS A 102 -2.48 -0.87 11.26
CA LYS A 102 -2.59 0.53 11.71
C LYS A 102 -3.35 1.40 10.71
N ALA A 103 -3.17 1.18 9.40
CA ALA A 103 -3.89 1.90 8.36
C ALA A 103 -5.38 1.54 8.37
N THR A 104 -5.74 0.28 8.57
CA THR A 104 -7.14 -0.16 8.62
C THR A 104 -7.81 0.18 9.95
N ASP A 105 -7.08 0.37 11.05
CA ASP A 105 -7.63 0.84 12.34
C ASP A 105 -8.34 2.19 12.21
N LEU A 106 -7.96 3.02 11.23
CA LEU A 106 -8.66 4.27 10.89
C LEU A 106 -10.10 4.04 10.40
N VAL A 107 -10.38 2.86 9.83
CA VAL A 107 -11.70 2.46 9.33
C VAL A 107 -12.56 1.89 10.46
N ARG A 108 -11.93 1.29 11.48
CA ARG A 108 -12.61 0.60 12.59
C ARG A 108 -13.76 1.40 13.22
N PRO A 109 -13.61 2.69 13.61
CA PRO A 109 -14.71 3.44 14.22
C PRO A 109 -15.85 3.78 13.24
N LEU A 110 -15.64 3.58 11.94
CA LEU A 110 -16.61 3.88 10.88
C LEU A 110 -17.45 2.66 10.48
N LEU A 111 -17.05 1.46 10.93
CA LEU A 111 -17.73 0.23 10.57
C LEU A 111 -18.94 -0.01 11.48
N PRO A 112 -20.08 -0.45 10.91
CA PRO A 112 -21.24 -0.87 11.71
C PRO A 112 -20.93 -2.11 12.58
N PHE A 113 -20.00 -2.96 12.12
CA PHE A 113 -19.56 -4.18 12.79
C PHE A 113 -18.02 -4.21 12.85
N PRO A 114 -17.39 -3.46 13.77
CA PRO A 114 -15.93 -3.30 13.82
C PRO A 114 -15.18 -4.62 14.09
N GLU A 115 -15.82 -5.59 14.74
CA GLU A 115 -15.26 -6.90 15.02
C GLU A 115 -14.99 -7.73 13.74
N LEU A 116 -15.62 -7.39 12.61
CA LEU A 116 -15.30 -8.00 11.32
C LEU A 116 -13.88 -7.64 10.89
N LEU A 117 -13.51 -6.37 11.02
CA LEU A 117 -12.16 -5.90 10.73
C LEU A 117 -11.14 -6.46 11.72
N ASP A 118 -11.50 -6.56 13.00
CA ASP A 118 -10.63 -7.15 14.02
C ASP A 118 -10.25 -8.60 13.67
N ARG A 119 -11.21 -9.40 13.15
CA ARG A 119 -10.95 -10.76 12.65
C ARG A 119 -10.03 -10.78 11.43
N GLU A 120 -10.23 -9.88 10.47
CA GLU A 120 -9.36 -9.78 9.29
C GLU A 120 -7.92 -9.41 9.68
N ASN A 121 -7.75 -8.43 10.58
CA ASN A 121 -6.47 -7.97 11.07
C ASN A 121 -5.75 -9.05 11.89
N ALA A 122 -6.48 -9.84 12.69
CA ALA A 122 -5.93 -10.99 13.40
C ALA A 122 -5.38 -12.05 12.44
N LEU A 123 -6.14 -12.41 11.39
CA LEU A 123 -5.64 -13.34 10.36
C LEU A 123 -4.39 -12.77 9.67
N ARG A 124 -4.44 -11.50 9.24
CA ARG A 124 -3.32 -10.84 8.55
C ARG A 124 -2.03 -10.91 9.37
N LYS A 125 -2.11 -10.68 10.69
CA LYS A 125 -0.96 -10.81 11.59
C LYS A 125 -0.41 -12.25 11.64
N ALA A 126 -1.29 -13.24 11.86
CA ALA A 126 -0.89 -14.64 11.96
C ALA A 126 -0.25 -15.18 10.67
N LEU A 127 -0.77 -14.78 9.50
CA LEU A 127 -0.21 -15.19 8.21
C LEU A 127 1.11 -14.50 7.90
N ALA A 128 1.30 -13.26 8.35
CA ALA A 128 2.54 -12.52 8.12
C ALA A 128 3.73 -13.19 8.81
N GLU A 129 3.56 -13.72 10.03
CA GLU A 129 4.58 -14.49 10.73
C GLU A 129 4.95 -15.76 9.97
N GLN A 130 3.96 -16.48 9.44
CA GLN A 130 4.15 -17.71 8.66
C GLN A 130 4.85 -17.45 7.32
N VAL A 131 4.51 -16.35 6.63
CA VAL A 131 5.19 -15.96 5.38
C VAL A 131 6.64 -15.56 5.66
N GLN A 132 6.91 -14.76 6.69
CA GLN A 132 8.26 -14.31 7.00
C GLN A 132 9.19 -15.46 7.39
N THR A 133 8.67 -16.43 8.13
CA THR A 133 9.38 -17.66 8.52
C THR A 133 9.40 -18.73 7.41
N ARG A 134 8.80 -18.43 6.25
CA ARG A 134 8.70 -19.31 5.07
C ARG A 134 7.98 -20.64 5.32
N THR A 135 7.16 -20.73 6.36
CA THR A 135 6.27 -21.87 6.59
C THR A 135 5.04 -21.83 5.70
N MET A 136 4.74 -20.65 5.13
CA MET A 136 3.65 -20.44 4.18
C MET A 136 4.15 -19.63 2.97
N SER A 137 3.62 -19.93 1.79
CA SER A 137 3.91 -19.14 0.59
C SER A 137 3.11 -17.82 0.55
N LEU A 138 3.64 -16.80 -0.14
CA LEU A 138 2.91 -15.55 -0.35
C LEU A 138 1.58 -15.75 -1.08
N LEU A 139 1.53 -16.67 -2.05
CA LEU A 139 0.31 -17.01 -2.78
C LEU A 139 -0.75 -17.59 -1.84
N GLU A 140 -0.36 -18.52 -0.97
CA GLU A 140 -1.27 -19.14 -0.02
C GLU A 140 -1.83 -18.12 0.98
N ARG A 141 -0.98 -17.23 1.50
CA ARG A 141 -1.41 -16.08 2.31
C ARG A 141 -2.44 -15.23 1.58
N ASN A 142 -2.21 -14.91 0.31
CA ASN A 142 -3.11 -14.09 -0.50
C ASN A 142 -4.48 -14.75 -0.70
N ILE A 143 -4.50 -16.05 -0.97
CA ILE A 143 -5.75 -16.82 -1.08
C ILE A 143 -6.51 -16.81 0.25
N GLN A 144 -5.82 -17.01 1.38
CA GLN A 144 -6.49 -17.04 2.69
C GLN A 144 -7.10 -15.69 3.07
N ILE A 145 -6.41 -14.57 2.79
CA ILE A 145 -6.95 -13.23 3.06
C ILE A 145 -8.11 -12.90 2.14
N GLN A 146 -8.00 -13.17 0.84
CA GLN A 146 -9.09 -12.97 -0.12
C GLN A 146 -10.34 -13.76 0.30
N LYS A 147 -10.15 -15.03 0.68
CA LYS A 147 -11.23 -15.89 1.16
C LYS A 147 -11.89 -15.32 2.40
N LEU A 148 -11.12 -14.99 3.45
CA LEU A 148 -11.69 -14.44 4.68
C LEU A 148 -12.41 -13.11 4.40
N HIS A 149 -11.80 -12.19 3.64
CA HIS A 149 -12.41 -10.90 3.35
C HIS A 149 -13.77 -11.04 2.65
N SER A 150 -13.87 -11.93 1.66
CA SER A 150 -15.15 -12.21 0.99
C SER A 150 -16.23 -12.73 1.94
N GLN A 151 -15.86 -13.57 2.92
CA GLN A 151 -16.78 -14.08 3.94
C GLN A 151 -17.24 -12.97 4.89
N LEU A 152 -16.34 -12.09 5.30
CA LEU A 152 -16.64 -10.96 6.17
C LEU A 152 -17.58 -9.95 5.52
N VAL A 153 -17.37 -9.61 4.24
CA VAL A 153 -18.25 -8.69 3.49
C VAL A 153 -19.64 -9.29 3.30
N GLU A 154 -19.75 -10.60 3.08
CA GLU A 154 -21.06 -11.26 2.99
C GLU A 154 -21.77 -11.30 4.35
N GLU A 155 -21.02 -11.57 5.43
CA GLU A 155 -21.55 -11.50 6.79
C GLU A 155 -22.03 -10.08 7.15
N GLU A 156 -21.26 -9.05 6.80
CA GLU A 156 -21.66 -7.65 6.96
C GLU A 156 -22.99 -7.37 6.23
N ARG A 157 -23.08 -7.75 4.95
CA ARG A 157 -24.29 -7.58 4.13
C ARG A 157 -25.49 -8.27 4.74
N SER A 158 -25.33 -9.51 5.20
CA SER A 158 -26.39 -10.27 5.86
C SER A 158 -26.90 -9.57 7.12
N ARG A 159 -26.00 -9.12 8.00
CA ARG A 159 -26.36 -8.39 9.22
C ARG A 159 -27.04 -7.05 8.93
N LEU A 160 -26.56 -6.31 7.92
CA LEU A 160 -27.19 -5.06 7.49
C LEU A 160 -28.61 -5.29 6.94
N SER A 161 -28.83 -6.37 6.20
CA SER A 161 -30.16 -6.70 5.67
C SER A 161 -31.19 -7.07 6.75
N ALA A 162 -30.70 -7.55 7.90
CA ALA A 162 -31.53 -7.84 9.07
C ALA A 162 -31.76 -6.61 9.97
N ALA A 163 -31.00 -5.52 9.77
CA ALA A 163 -31.13 -4.29 10.53
C ALA A 163 -32.20 -3.35 9.93
N PRO A 164 -32.79 -2.44 10.73
CA PRO A 164 -33.63 -1.37 10.20
C PRO A 164 -32.86 -0.55 9.15
N ALA A 165 -33.55 -0.16 8.07
CA ALA A 165 -32.91 0.55 6.97
C ALA A 165 -32.34 1.90 7.42
N ASP A 166 -31.01 2.00 7.48
CA ASP A 166 -30.30 3.27 7.59
C ASP A 166 -30.00 3.77 6.16
N ALA A 167 -30.59 4.91 5.80
CA ALA A 167 -30.46 5.50 4.46
C ALA A 167 -29.13 6.25 4.24
N SER A 168 -28.25 6.25 5.24
CA SER A 168 -26.98 6.97 5.21
C SER A 168 -25.99 6.32 4.24
N LYS A 169 -25.41 7.12 3.33
CA LYS A 169 -24.33 6.65 2.44
C LYS A 169 -23.12 6.25 3.30
N PRO A 170 -22.51 5.07 3.08
CA PRO A 170 -21.35 4.65 3.86
C PRO A 170 -20.16 5.59 3.62
N PRO A 171 -19.32 5.84 4.65
CA PRO A 171 -18.09 6.59 4.49
C PRO A 171 -17.18 6.01 3.40
N LEU A 172 -16.35 6.85 2.77
CA LEU A 172 -15.45 6.43 1.69
C LEU A 172 -14.52 5.31 2.14
N ALA A 173 -13.90 5.43 3.32
CA ALA A 173 -12.99 4.42 3.85
C ALA A 173 -13.66 3.05 4.06
N VAL A 174 -14.93 3.03 4.45
CA VAL A 174 -15.72 1.79 4.57
C VAL A 174 -15.95 1.17 3.19
N THR A 175 -16.25 2.00 2.18
CA THR A 175 -16.39 1.53 0.80
C THR A 175 -15.07 1.00 0.25
N GLN A 176 -13.95 1.67 0.52
CA GLN A 176 -12.60 1.23 0.14
C GLN A 176 -12.25 -0.11 0.79
N TRP A 177 -12.55 -0.29 2.07
CA TRP A 177 -12.36 -1.57 2.76
C TRP A 177 -13.19 -2.68 2.12
N ARG A 178 -14.50 -2.48 1.87
CA ARG A 178 -15.39 -3.47 1.23
C ARG A 178 -14.95 -3.89 -0.18
N GLN A 179 -14.24 -3.01 -0.88
CA GLN A 179 -13.73 -3.24 -2.24
C GLN A 179 -12.32 -3.82 -2.25
N SER A 180 -11.67 -3.94 -1.09
CA SER A 180 -10.35 -4.53 -0.99
C SER A 180 -10.38 -6.04 -1.18
N ASN A 181 -9.19 -6.62 -1.37
CA ASN A 181 -8.99 -8.07 -1.37
C ASN A 181 -9.96 -8.83 -2.28
N GLY A 182 -10.30 -8.23 -3.43
CA GLY A 182 -11.14 -8.85 -4.45
C GLY A 182 -10.50 -10.10 -5.06
N GLU A 183 -11.23 -10.79 -5.93
CA GLU A 183 -10.82 -12.09 -6.49
C GLU A 183 -9.41 -12.11 -7.11
N SER A 184 -9.00 -11.00 -7.73
CA SER A 184 -7.67 -10.85 -8.34
C SER A 184 -6.53 -10.89 -7.32
N CYS A 185 -6.80 -10.56 -6.05
CA CYS A 185 -5.81 -10.56 -4.98
C CYS A 185 -5.34 -11.95 -4.58
N GLY A 186 -6.11 -13.01 -4.86
CA GLY A 186 -5.72 -14.40 -4.63
C GLY A 186 -4.67 -14.97 -5.59
N ARG A 187 -4.00 -14.10 -6.38
CA ARG A 187 -3.00 -14.48 -7.38
C ARG A 187 -1.63 -13.86 -7.04
N LEU A 188 -0.57 -14.37 -7.69
CA LEU A 188 0.74 -13.71 -7.68
C LEU A 188 0.62 -12.38 -8.44
N GLY A 189 1.10 -11.30 -7.84
CA GLY A 189 0.82 -9.91 -8.26
C GLY A 189 0.06 -9.06 -7.23
N GLY A 190 -0.16 -9.61 -6.02
CA GLY A 190 -0.93 -9.02 -4.92
C GLY A 190 -0.33 -7.79 -4.21
N ASP A 191 0.57 -7.05 -4.85
CA ASP A 191 1.00 -5.72 -4.37
C ASP A 191 0.28 -4.60 -5.13
N SER A 192 -0.96 -4.86 -5.56
CA SER A 192 -1.78 -3.85 -6.22
C SER A 192 -2.48 -2.96 -5.18
N GLY A 193 -3.06 -1.86 -5.65
CA GLY A 193 -3.68 -0.82 -4.82
C GLY A 193 -4.67 -1.33 -3.77
N THR A 194 -5.38 -2.42 -4.07
CA THR A 194 -6.49 -2.97 -3.27
C THR A 194 -6.18 -4.33 -2.65
N CYS A 195 -4.99 -4.89 -2.85
CA CYS A 195 -4.57 -6.18 -2.28
C CYS A 195 -3.61 -5.94 -1.12
N TYR A 196 -4.03 -6.25 0.10
CA TYR A 196 -3.21 -5.95 1.29
C TYR A 196 -3.37 -6.95 2.42
#